data_AF-A0A6L5G2K2-F1
#
_entry.id   AF-A0A6L5G2K2-F1
#
_cell.length_a   1.000
_cell.length_b   1.000
_cell.length_c   1.000
_cell.angle_alpha   90.00
_cell.angle_beta   90.00
_cell.angle_gamma   90.00
#
_symmetry.space_group_name_H-M   'P 1'
#
loop_
_entity.id
_entity.type
_entity.pdbx_description
1 polymer ?
#
loop_
_entity_poly.entity_id
_entity_poly.type
_entity_poly.pdbx_seq_one_letter_code
_entity_poly.pdbx_strand_id
1 'polypeptide(L)'
;MTDSDHTTVQRAAFFDLDRTLIPGSSLFLLARGAYERDMFRVRDLLRFAWGQAMFRLHGEQQKNMDRSRESTLDFVTGRSRRELMGWGREIAEEKILPLVYKDIVQVIEVHKAHGDLTFLVTAAPVELADSIAEELGMTGAMGTIAEVDQHGFYTGRLVGHPMHGIEKAKAVAEVAAERGLDLHECHAYSDSINDLPLLESVGFPHAVNPERELRRIALARGWTVQELRARRKALLVGIPAGLGGVSLLGGGIALGMYLERRRHRKMPRIIERIAKQLRL
;
A
#
# COMPACT_ATOMS: atom_id res chain seq x y z
N MET A 1 42.23 -6.66 19.26
CA MET A 1 40.83 -6.73 19.73
C MET A 1 40.01 -5.99 18.71
N THR A 2 39.50 -6.71 17.71
CA THR A 2 38.67 -6.14 16.63
C THR A 2 37.28 -5.95 17.18
N ASP A 3 36.94 -4.71 17.49
CA ASP A 3 35.57 -4.31 17.77
C ASP A 3 34.79 -4.47 16.46
N SER A 4 33.94 -5.49 16.42
CA SER A 4 33.09 -5.80 15.28
C SER A 4 32.06 -4.69 15.15
N ASP A 5 32.29 -3.81 14.18
CA ASP A 5 31.34 -2.82 13.69
C ASP A 5 30.03 -3.51 13.30
N HIS A 6 29.09 -3.60 14.25
CA HIS A 6 27.74 -4.05 14.01
C HIS A 6 27.06 -2.97 13.18
N THR A 7 27.28 -2.99 11.87
CA THR A 7 26.46 -2.26 10.91
C THR A 7 25.04 -2.79 11.09
N THR A 8 24.23 -2.08 11.86
CA THR A 8 22.81 -2.39 12.01
C THR A 8 22.19 -2.25 10.64
N VAL A 9 21.88 -3.38 10.01
CA VAL A 9 21.18 -3.42 8.72
C VAL A 9 19.89 -2.62 8.88
N GLN A 10 19.71 -1.61 8.05
CA GLN A 10 18.50 -0.79 8.06
C GLN A 10 17.33 -1.64 7.55
N ARG A 11 16.29 -1.77 8.38
CA ARG A 11 15.10 -2.60 8.10
C ARG A 11 13.90 -1.71 7.80
N ALA A 12 12.90 -2.28 7.13
CA ALA A 12 11.65 -1.60 6.88
C ALA A 12 10.44 -2.54 6.94
N ALA A 13 9.27 -1.93 7.12
CA ALA A 13 7.97 -2.57 7.03
C ALA A 13 7.08 -1.83 6.03
N PHE A 14 6.55 -2.59 5.07
CA PHE A 14 5.72 -2.09 3.97
C PHE A 14 4.28 -2.52 4.20
N PHE A 15 3.34 -1.58 4.20
CA PHE A 15 1.95 -1.86 4.53
C PHE A 15 1.03 -1.50 3.37
N ASP A 16 0.18 -2.43 2.95
CA ASP A 16 -0.94 -2.10 2.08
C ASP A 16 -2.06 -1.36 2.84
N LEU A 17 -2.91 -0.61 2.13
CA LEU A 17 -3.98 0.21 2.72
C LEU A 17 -5.32 -0.52 2.80
N ASP A 18 -5.90 -0.86 1.65
CA ASP A 18 -7.28 -1.32 1.54
C ASP A 18 -7.41 -2.73 2.12
N ARG A 19 -8.36 -2.96 3.03
CA ARG A 19 -8.57 -4.22 3.79
C ARG A 19 -7.39 -4.69 4.66
N THR A 20 -6.25 -4.01 4.57
CA THR A 20 -5.04 -4.23 5.37
C THR A 20 -4.97 -3.25 6.55
N LEU A 21 -4.80 -1.94 6.29
CA LEU A 21 -4.84 -0.91 7.33
C LEU A 21 -6.27 -0.58 7.75
N ILE A 22 -7.20 -0.53 6.79
CA ILE A 22 -8.59 -0.11 6.98
C ILE A 22 -9.56 -1.20 6.49
N PRO A 23 -10.80 -1.26 7.01
CA PRO A 23 -11.86 -2.03 6.38
C PRO A 23 -12.29 -1.39 5.05
N GLY A 24 -12.37 -2.18 3.99
CA GLY A 24 -12.94 -1.74 2.70
C GLY A 24 -11.93 -1.00 1.82
N SER A 25 -12.43 -0.07 1.00
CA SER A 25 -11.63 0.65 0.00
C SER A 25 -11.50 2.13 0.31
N SER A 26 -10.26 2.61 0.40
CA SER A 26 -9.90 4.01 0.58
C SER A 26 -10.37 4.89 -0.59
N LEU A 27 -10.28 4.39 -1.83
CA LEU A 27 -10.76 5.14 -3.00
C LEU A 27 -12.28 5.35 -2.96
N PHE A 28 -13.04 4.36 -2.48
CA PHE A 28 -14.48 4.52 -2.25
C PHE A 28 -14.76 5.57 -1.17
N LEU A 29 -14.02 5.55 -0.05
CA LEU A 29 -14.15 6.54 1.01
C LEU A 29 -13.78 7.96 0.52
N LEU A 30 -12.74 8.07 -0.30
CA LEU A 30 -12.34 9.30 -0.96
C LEU A 30 -13.44 9.83 -1.87
N ALA A 31 -13.95 8.99 -2.77
CA ALA A 31 -15.02 9.37 -3.70
C ALA A 31 -16.30 9.80 -2.96
N ARG A 32 -16.68 9.07 -1.91
CA ARG A 32 -17.81 9.41 -1.05
C ARG A 32 -17.60 10.74 -0.33
N GLY A 33 -16.42 10.94 0.27
CA GLY A 33 -16.08 12.17 0.97
C GLY A 33 -16.07 13.39 0.04
N ALA A 34 -15.66 13.21 -1.22
CA ALA A 34 -15.70 14.25 -2.24
C ALA A 34 -17.14 14.57 -2.66
N TYR A 35 -17.99 13.55 -2.82
CA TYR A 35 -19.41 13.72 -3.14
C TYR A 35 -20.17 14.46 -2.04
N GLU A 36 -19.96 14.10 -0.76
CA GLU A 36 -20.63 14.73 0.40
C GLU A 36 -20.33 16.23 0.57
N ARG A 37 -19.27 16.74 -0.09
CA ARG A 37 -18.85 18.14 -0.01
C ARG A 37 -19.22 18.97 -1.24
N ASP A 38 -20.12 18.47 -2.11
CA ASP A 38 -20.52 19.10 -3.37
C ASP A 38 -19.31 19.56 -4.22
N MET A 39 -18.22 18.78 -4.18
CA MET A 39 -16.96 19.10 -4.87
C MET A 39 -17.07 19.02 -6.39
N PHE A 40 -18.24 18.59 -6.89
CA PHE A 40 -18.62 18.59 -8.29
C PHE A 40 -19.51 19.78 -8.57
N ARG A 41 -18.91 20.93 -8.92
CA ARG A 41 -19.68 22.08 -9.40
C ARG A 41 -20.18 21.81 -10.83
N VAL A 42 -21.29 22.43 -11.22
CA VAL A 42 -21.80 22.38 -12.61
C VAL A 42 -20.72 22.81 -13.63
N ARG A 43 -19.86 23.74 -13.25
CA ARG A 43 -18.70 24.17 -14.07
C ARG A 43 -17.69 23.05 -14.32
N ASP A 44 -17.55 22.11 -13.39
CA ASP A 44 -16.65 20.98 -13.52
C ASP A 44 -17.20 19.97 -14.52
N LEU A 45 -18.52 19.74 -14.50
CA LEU A 45 -19.22 18.96 -15.55
C LEU A 45 -19.05 19.59 -16.93
N LEU A 46 -19.17 20.92 -17.04
CA LEU A 46 -18.98 21.64 -18.30
C LEU A 46 -17.53 21.58 -18.79
N ARG A 47 -16.55 21.70 -17.89
CA ARG A 47 -15.12 21.56 -18.22
C ARG A 47 -14.79 20.14 -18.66
N PHE A 48 -15.35 19.14 -17.99
CA PHE A 48 -15.25 17.74 -18.37
C PHE A 48 -15.82 17.51 -19.78
N ALA A 49 -17.05 17.97 -20.03
CA ALA A 49 -17.69 17.85 -21.33
C ALA A 49 -16.89 18.56 -22.44
N TRP A 50 -16.34 19.74 -22.14
CA TRP A 50 -15.49 20.47 -23.07
C TRP A 50 -14.16 19.75 -23.34
N GLY A 51 -13.49 19.25 -22.29
CA GLY A 51 -12.26 18.47 -22.43
C GLY A 51 -12.47 17.22 -23.27
N GLN A 52 -13.59 16.52 -23.07
CA GLN A 52 -13.96 15.33 -23.85
C GLN A 52 -14.33 15.67 -25.30
N ALA A 53 -14.99 16.82 -25.53
CA ALA A 53 -15.26 17.32 -26.87
C ALA A 53 -13.96 17.71 -27.60
N MET A 54 -13.06 18.43 -26.94
CA MET A 54 -11.75 18.83 -27.50
C MET A 54 -10.86 17.63 -27.78
N PHE A 55 -10.85 16.64 -26.90
CA PHE A 55 -10.14 15.37 -27.12
C PHE A 55 -10.72 14.61 -28.32
N ARG A 56 -12.05 14.55 -28.49
CA ARG A 56 -12.66 13.93 -29.68
C ARG A 56 -12.38 14.69 -30.97
N LEU A 57 -12.23 16.02 -30.89
CA LEU A 57 -11.92 16.87 -32.06
C LEU A 57 -10.44 16.82 -32.45
N HIS A 58 -9.51 16.61 -31.49
CA HIS A 58 -8.07 16.61 -31.74
C HIS A 58 -7.42 15.22 -31.67
N GLY A 59 -8.12 14.19 -31.18
CA GLY A 59 -7.57 12.87 -30.85
C GLY A 59 -8.06 11.74 -31.76
N GLU A 60 -7.76 11.82 -33.06
CA GLU A 60 -7.94 10.71 -34.03
C GLU A 60 -6.62 9.99 -34.39
N GLN A 61 -5.52 10.24 -33.68
CA GLN A 61 -4.28 9.46 -33.82
C GLN A 61 -3.72 9.07 -32.46
N GLN A 62 -4.18 7.96 -31.90
CA GLN A 62 -3.36 6.95 -31.22
C GLN A 62 -4.26 5.75 -30.86
N LYS A 63 -4.24 4.71 -31.71
CA LYS A 63 -4.79 3.39 -31.35
C LYS A 63 -3.68 2.62 -30.63
N ASN A 64 -3.87 2.28 -29.35
CA ASN A 64 -3.59 0.97 -28.73
C ASN A 64 -3.59 1.06 -27.19
N MET A 65 -4.28 0.12 -26.56
CA MET A 65 -4.19 -0.37 -25.16
C MET A 65 -4.23 0.61 -23.94
N ASP A 66 -3.85 1.89 -24.06
CA ASP A 66 -3.80 2.83 -22.92
C ASP A 66 -5.16 3.44 -22.54
N ARG A 67 -6.18 3.26 -23.39
CA ARG A 67 -7.55 3.77 -23.20
C ARG A 67 -8.23 3.34 -21.89
N SER A 68 -7.90 2.17 -21.35
CA SER A 68 -8.50 1.71 -20.08
C SER A 68 -7.89 2.41 -18.86
N ARG A 69 -6.67 2.95 -18.97
CA ARG A 69 -5.95 3.64 -17.89
C ARG A 69 -6.35 5.11 -17.80
N GLU A 70 -6.56 5.74 -18.95
CA GLU A 70 -6.96 7.16 -19.06
C GLU A 70 -8.40 7.39 -18.56
N SER A 71 -9.33 6.48 -18.87
CA SER A 71 -10.76 6.62 -18.52
C SER A 71 -11.06 6.75 -17.01
N THR A 72 -10.19 6.24 -16.13
CA THR A 72 -10.44 6.28 -14.67
C THR A 72 -10.08 7.63 -14.06
N LEU A 73 -9.20 8.42 -14.69
CA LEU A 73 -8.76 9.73 -14.17
C LEU A 73 -9.51 10.91 -14.75
N ASP A 74 -10.43 10.68 -15.69
CA ASP A 74 -11.17 11.76 -16.36
C ASP A 74 -11.88 12.70 -15.37
N PHE A 75 -12.24 12.22 -14.17
CA PHE A 75 -12.90 13.03 -13.14
C PHE A 75 -11.99 14.04 -12.43
N VAL A 76 -10.67 13.81 -12.43
CA VAL A 76 -9.67 14.75 -11.86
C VAL A 76 -9.07 15.67 -12.89
N THR A 77 -9.23 15.39 -14.19
CA THR A 77 -8.66 16.19 -15.29
C THR A 77 -9.04 17.67 -15.19
N GLY A 78 -8.04 18.55 -15.26
CA GLY A 78 -8.20 20.00 -15.18
C GLY A 78 -8.53 20.54 -13.79
N ARG A 79 -8.42 19.71 -12.74
CA ARG A 79 -8.51 20.15 -11.34
C ARG A 79 -7.13 20.48 -10.78
N SER A 80 -7.10 21.46 -9.89
CA SER A 80 -5.89 21.86 -9.18
C SER A 80 -5.46 20.73 -8.25
N ARG A 81 -4.20 20.31 -8.35
CA ARG A 81 -3.59 19.36 -7.41
C ARG A 81 -3.80 19.83 -5.98
N ARG A 82 -3.45 21.09 -5.70
CA ARG A 82 -3.53 21.71 -4.37
C ARG A 82 -4.94 21.64 -3.74
N GLU A 83 -6.00 21.84 -4.53
CA GLU A 83 -7.37 21.72 -4.02
C GLU A 83 -7.68 20.26 -3.67
N LEU A 84 -7.38 19.33 -4.56
CA LEU A 84 -7.58 17.90 -4.32
C LEU A 84 -6.73 17.38 -3.14
N MET A 85 -5.55 17.96 -2.89
CA MET A 85 -4.73 17.67 -1.70
C MET A 85 -5.42 18.07 -0.41
N GLY A 86 -5.94 19.29 -0.35
CA GLY A 86 -6.67 19.77 0.82
C GLY A 86 -7.84 18.84 1.13
N TRP A 87 -8.60 18.47 0.09
CA TRP A 87 -9.73 17.55 0.23
C TRP A 87 -9.31 16.14 0.61
N GLY A 88 -8.23 15.63 0.00
CA GLY A 88 -7.68 14.32 0.32
C GLY A 88 -7.29 14.21 1.79
N ARG A 89 -6.65 15.24 2.34
CA ARG A 89 -6.29 15.31 3.76
C ARG A 89 -7.53 15.34 4.67
N GLU A 90 -8.48 16.24 4.42
CA GLU A 90 -9.71 16.33 5.21
C GLU A 90 -10.50 15.00 5.20
N ILE A 91 -10.60 14.36 4.03
CA ILE A 91 -11.28 13.08 3.90
C ILE A 91 -10.50 11.96 4.59
N ALA A 92 -9.17 11.97 4.52
CA ALA A 92 -8.33 11.03 5.24
C ALA A 92 -8.60 11.12 6.74
N GLU A 93 -8.53 12.32 7.31
CA GLU A 93 -8.75 12.60 8.73
C GLU A 93 -10.15 12.21 9.21
N GLU A 94 -11.19 12.57 8.47
CA GLU A 94 -12.56 12.38 8.93
C GLU A 94 -13.12 10.98 8.64
N LYS A 95 -12.68 10.32 7.55
CA LYS A 95 -13.35 9.12 7.03
C LYS A 95 -12.44 7.89 7.00
N ILE A 96 -11.12 8.06 6.90
CA ILE A 96 -10.19 6.94 6.72
C ILE A 96 -9.48 6.61 8.02
N LEU A 97 -8.79 7.57 8.64
CA LEU A 97 -8.05 7.37 9.89
C LEU A 97 -8.92 6.77 11.02
N PRO A 98 -10.19 7.17 11.22
CA PRO A 98 -11.03 6.57 12.26
C PRO A 98 -11.33 5.08 12.04
N LEU A 99 -11.14 4.58 10.82
CA LEU A 99 -11.37 3.19 10.45
C LEU A 99 -10.10 2.33 10.53
N VAL A 100 -8.92 2.92 10.73
CA VAL A 100 -7.67 2.16 10.82
C VAL A 100 -7.74 1.16 11.96
N TYR A 101 -7.39 -0.09 11.68
CA TYR A 101 -7.41 -1.15 12.68
C TYR A 101 -6.42 -0.84 13.81
N LYS A 102 -6.90 -0.76 15.06
CA LYS A 102 -6.02 -0.50 16.21
C LYS A 102 -4.85 -1.47 16.31
N ASP A 103 -5.06 -2.71 15.91
CA ASP A 103 -4.04 -3.76 15.92
C ASP A 103 -2.91 -3.48 14.91
N ILE A 104 -3.22 -2.93 13.73
CA ILE A 104 -2.17 -2.57 12.75
C ILE A 104 -1.37 -1.35 13.20
N VAL A 105 -2.00 -0.41 13.91
CA VAL A 105 -1.28 0.74 14.52
C VAL A 105 -0.26 0.22 15.52
N GLN A 106 -0.60 -0.79 16.34
CA GLN A 106 0.36 -1.41 17.25
C GLN A 106 1.53 -2.08 16.50
N VAL A 107 1.26 -2.73 15.36
CA VAL A 107 2.32 -3.31 14.51
C VAL A 107 3.27 -2.21 14.01
N ILE A 108 2.72 -1.09 13.53
CA ILE A 108 3.51 0.07 13.06
C ILE A 108 4.39 0.60 14.21
N GLU A 109 3.84 0.79 15.40
CA GLU A 109 4.59 1.26 16.56
C GLU A 109 5.68 0.29 17.01
N VAL A 110 5.45 -1.03 16.92
CA VAL A 110 6.48 -2.04 17.21
C VAL A 110 7.64 -1.95 16.21
N HIS A 111 7.37 -1.76 14.93
CA HIS A 111 8.40 -1.53 13.93
C HIS A 111 9.22 -0.27 14.22
N LYS A 112 8.53 0.85 14.51
CA LYS A 112 9.17 2.12 14.89
C LYS A 112 10.05 1.96 16.13
N ALA A 113 9.56 1.27 17.15
CA ALA A 113 10.31 1.00 18.38
C ALA A 113 11.58 0.14 18.14
N HIS A 114 11.60 -0.68 17.08
CA HIS A 114 12.77 -1.45 16.66
C HIS A 114 13.70 -0.70 15.68
N GLY A 115 13.40 0.57 15.37
CA GLY A 115 14.17 1.38 14.43
C GLY A 115 13.91 1.03 12.95
N ASP A 116 12.83 0.30 12.66
CA ASP A 116 12.46 -0.04 11.29
C ASP A 116 11.80 1.18 10.63
N LEU A 117 12.13 1.44 9.36
CA LEU A 117 11.38 2.41 8.55
C LEU A 117 9.99 1.84 8.25
N THR A 118 8.97 2.68 8.20
CA THR A 118 7.60 2.24 7.94
C THR A 118 7.04 2.95 6.72
N PHE A 119 6.55 2.20 5.75
CA PHE A 119 6.05 2.75 4.49
C PHE A 119 4.65 2.25 4.17
N LEU A 120 3.77 3.15 3.74
CA LEU A 120 2.48 2.79 3.15
C LEU A 120 2.67 2.53 1.65
N VAL A 121 2.12 1.45 1.11
CA VAL A 121 2.23 1.06 -0.31
C VAL A 121 0.85 0.70 -0.86
N THR A 122 0.24 1.59 -1.64
CA THR A 122 -1.19 1.49 -1.98
C THR A 122 -1.48 1.84 -3.44
N ALA A 123 -2.52 1.26 -4.02
CA ALA A 123 -3.01 1.66 -5.33
C ALA A 123 -3.75 3.02 -5.30
N ALA A 124 -4.09 3.53 -4.12
CA ALA A 124 -4.68 4.86 -3.96
C ALA A 124 -3.72 5.97 -4.43
N PRO A 125 -4.24 7.18 -4.74
CA PRO A 125 -3.40 8.32 -5.09
C PRO A 125 -2.31 8.56 -4.03
N VAL A 126 -1.09 8.85 -4.48
CA VAL A 126 0.08 9.02 -3.60
C VAL A 126 -0.18 10.06 -2.52
N GLU A 127 -0.97 11.08 -2.80
CA GLU A 127 -1.14 12.15 -1.83
C GLU A 127 -2.15 11.84 -0.72
N LEU A 128 -3.12 10.97 -1.01
CA LEU A 128 -3.93 10.37 0.04
C LEU A 128 -3.05 9.45 0.90
N ALA A 129 -2.17 8.68 0.26
CA ALA A 129 -1.25 7.81 0.96
C ALA A 129 -0.29 8.59 1.87
N ASP A 130 0.29 9.69 1.39
CA ASP A 130 1.15 10.60 2.16
C ASP A 130 0.42 11.16 3.37
N SER A 131 -0.82 11.62 3.19
CA SER A 131 -1.63 12.17 4.29
C SER A 131 -1.88 11.12 5.39
N ILE A 132 -2.17 9.88 5.01
CA ILE A 132 -2.37 8.79 5.97
C ILE A 132 -1.05 8.41 6.66
N ALA A 133 0.04 8.33 5.90
CA ALA A 133 1.36 7.99 6.43
C ALA A 133 1.87 9.05 7.43
N GLU A 134 1.69 10.33 7.13
CA GLU A 134 2.03 11.46 8.00
C GLU A 134 1.29 11.36 9.34
N GLU A 135 -0.02 11.16 9.29
CA GLU A 135 -0.87 11.06 10.49
C GLU A 135 -0.60 9.82 11.34
N LEU A 136 -0.15 8.71 10.72
CA LEU A 136 0.29 7.51 11.43
C LEU A 136 1.76 7.59 11.88
N GLY A 137 2.46 8.69 11.61
CA GLY A 137 3.87 8.87 11.93
C GLY A 137 4.76 7.82 11.27
N MET A 138 4.44 7.46 10.03
CA MET A 138 5.23 6.56 9.19
C MET A 138 6.37 7.32 8.49
N THR A 139 7.36 6.59 7.97
CA THR A 139 8.50 7.18 7.24
C THR A 139 8.09 7.80 5.90
N GLY A 140 7.09 7.24 5.22
CA GLY A 140 6.58 7.80 3.98
C GLY A 140 5.55 6.88 3.31
N ALA A 141 5.15 7.24 2.09
CA ALA A 141 4.21 6.46 1.30
C ALA A 141 4.63 6.31 -0.17
N MET A 142 4.10 5.28 -0.81
CA MET A 142 4.16 4.99 -2.23
C MET A 142 2.73 4.77 -2.70
N GLY A 143 2.28 5.58 -3.65
CA GLY A 143 0.95 5.48 -4.24
C GLY A 143 0.94 5.70 -5.74
N THR A 144 -0.25 5.62 -6.32
CA THR A 144 -0.46 5.90 -7.74
C THR A 144 -0.28 7.40 -8.01
N ILE A 145 0.55 7.74 -8.99
CA ILE A 145 0.86 9.13 -9.33
C ILE A 145 0.08 9.54 -10.58
N ALA A 146 -0.79 10.54 -10.44
CA ALA A 146 -1.42 11.19 -11.59
C ALA A 146 -0.54 12.35 -12.08
N GLU A 147 -0.45 12.51 -13.41
CA GLU A 147 0.36 13.55 -14.04
C GLU A 147 -0.30 14.92 -13.87
N VAL A 148 0.55 15.89 -13.59
CA VAL A 148 0.18 17.28 -13.33
C VAL A 148 0.99 18.17 -14.29
N ASP A 149 0.33 19.13 -14.91
CA ASP A 149 0.98 20.10 -15.78
C ASP A 149 1.83 21.11 -15.00
N GLN A 150 2.57 21.93 -15.74
CA GLN A 150 3.42 23.01 -15.19
C GLN A 150 2.65 24.08 -14.38
N HIS A 151 1.31 24.10 -14.46
CA HIS A 151 0.45 25.03 -13.74
C HIS A 151 -0.21 24.37 -12.52
N GLY A 152 0.10 23.10 -12.23
CA GLY A 152 -0.44 22.41 -11.06
C GLY A 152 -1.81 21.76 -11.29
N PHE A 153 -2.22 21.52 -12.54
CA PHE A 153 -3.50 20.87 -12.86
C PHE A 153 -3.30 19.43 -13.36
N TYR A 154 -4.16 18.51 -12.92
CA TYR A 154 -4.11 17.13 -13.41
C TYR A 154 -4.42 17.05 -14.90
N THR A 155 -3.61 16.31 -15.64
CA THR A 155 -3.76 16.14 -17.10
C THR A 155 -4.75 15.04 -17.47
N GLY A 156 -5.14 14.20 -16.49
CA GLY A 156 -5.93 12.99 -16.72
C GLY A 156 -5.10 11.75 -17.06
N ARG A 157 -3.77 11.86 -17.09
CA ARG A 157 -2.86 10.73 -17.31
C ARG A 157 -2.18 10.31 -16.01
N LEU A 158 -1.60 9.11 -16.02
CA LEU A 158 -0.74 8.62 -14.95
C LEU A 158 0.72 8.93 -15.26
N VAL A 159 1.51 9.17 -14.22
CA VAL A 159 2.96 9.05 -14.30
C VAL A 159 3.30 7.58 -14.06
N GLY A 160 3.71 6.88 -15.12
CA GLY A 160 4.02 5.45 -15.05
C GLY A 160 2.78 4.56 -14.94
N HIS A 161 2.88 3.50 -14.14
CA HIS A 161 1.81 2.53 -13.94
C HIS A 161 1.10 2.72 -12.59
N PRO A 162 -0.19 2.31 -12.46
CA PRO A 162 -0.83 2.25 -11.16
C PRO A 162 -0.02 1.44 -10.16
N MET A 163 0.01 1.87 -8.90
CA MET A 163 0.75 1.22 -7.80
C MET A 163 0.05 -0.06 -7.35
N HIS A 164 0.03 -1.06 -8.24
CA HIS A 164 -0.73 -2.29 -8.09
C HIS A 164 0.08 -3.50 -8.54
N GLY A 165 -0.01 -4.58 -7.77
CA GLY A 165 0.67 -5.84 -8.07
C GLY A 165 2.18 -5.70 -8.17
N ILE A 166 2.74 -6.02 -9.35
CA ILE A 166 4.20 -6.01 -9.55
C ILE A 166 4.82 -4.61 -9.34
N GLU A 167 4.07 -3.54 -9.59
CA GLU A 167 4.57 -2.18 -9.42
C GLU A 167 4.84 -1.85 -7.95
N LYS A 168 4.07 -2.43 -7.02
CA LYS A 168 4.38 -2.32 -5.58
C LYS A 168 5.72 -2.97 -5.23
N ALA A 169 6.01 -4.14 -5.80
CA ALA A 169 7.27 -4.84 -5.56
C ALA A 169 8.47 -4.06 -6.15
N LYS A 170 8.30 -3.43 -7.32
CA LYS A 170 9.32 -2.56 -7.92
C LYS A 170 9.58 -1.33 -7.06
N ALA A 171 8.53 -0.61 -6.64
CA ALA A 171 8.66 0.57 -5.80
C ALA A 171 9.37 0.27 -4.47
N VAL A 172 9.04 -0.88 -3.85
CA VAL A 172 9.73 -1.35 -2.64
C VAL A 172 11.19 -1.69 -2.89
N ALA A 173 11.52 -2.31 -4.03
CA ALA A 173 12.91 -2.58 -4.40
C ALA A 173 13.71 -1.30 -4.68
N GLU A 174 13.10 -0.28 -5.29
CA GLU A 174 13.70 1.04 -5.51
C GLU A 174 13.99 1.73 -4.17
N VAL A 175 13.00 1.81 -3.27
CA VAL A 175 13.19 2.36 -1.92
C VAL A 175 14.26 1.59 -1.14
N ALA A 176 14.30 0.26 -1.28
CA ALA A 176 15.34 -0.56 -0.66
C ALA A 176 16.74 -0.23 -1.18
N ALA A 177 16.90 -0.04 -2.49
CA ALA A 177 18.17 0.36 -3.08
C ALA A 177 18.60 1.77 -2.62
N GLU A 178 17.67 2.73 -2.60
CA GLU A 178 17.94 4.11 -2.18
C GLU A 178 18.31 4.23 -0.70
N ARG A 179 17.65 3.45 0.16
CA ARG A 179 17.80 3.51 1.62
C ARG A 179 18.78 2.48 2.17
N GLY A 180 19.39 1.65 1.30
CA GLY A 180 20.30 0.57 1.72
C GLY A 180 19.63 -0.50 2.57
N LEU A 181 18.37 -0.83 2.28
CA LEU A 181 17.60 -1.85 3.02
C LEU A 181 17.96 -3.25 2.53
N ASP A 182 18.12 -4.18 3.46
CA ASP A 182 18.09 -5.60 3.13
C ASP A 182 16.65 -6.10 3.16
N LEU A 183 16.07 -6.37 1.98
CA LEU A 183 14.71 -6.89 1.88
C LEU A 183 14.53 -8.24 2.61
N HIS A 184 15.59 -9.01 2.84
CA HIS A 184 15.52 -10.23 3.65
C HIS A 184 15.25 -9.97 5.13
N GLU A 185 15.52 -8.76 5.60
CA GLU A 185 15.25 -8.32 6.97
C GLU A 185 13.99 -7.42 7.05
N CYS A 186 13.30 -7.22 5.92
CA CYS A 186 12.11 -6.39 5.80
C CYS A 186 10.80 -7.19 5.91
N HIS A 187 9.73 -6.46 6.22
CA HIS A 187 8.38 -6.97 6.41
C HIS A 187 7.42 -6.40 5.36
N ALA A 188 6.42 -7.17 4.95
CA ALA A 188 5.32 -6.68 4.12
C ALA A 188 3.97 -7.21 4.61
N TYR A 189 2.95 -6.35 4.62
CA TYR A 189 1.61 -6.63 5.13
C TYR A 189 0.58 -6.38 4.03
N SER A 190 -0.22 -7.38 3.67
CA SER A 190 -1.30 -7.24 2.67
C SER A 190 -2.39 -8.29 2.82
N ASP A 191 -3.61 -7.98 2.35
CA ASP A 191 -4.75 -8.91 2.27
C ASP A 191 -4.91 -9.57 0.90
N SER A 192 -4.31 -8.99 -0.15
CA SER A 192 -4.68 -9.30 -1.53
C SER A 192 -3.68 -10.22 -2.21
N ILE A 193 -4.19 -11.13 -3.05
CA ILE A 193 -3.36 -11.94 -3.95
C ILE A 193 -2.55 -11.09 -4.94
N ASN A 194 -3.04 -9.88 -5.26
CA ASN A 194 -2.34 -8.99 -6.17
C ASN A 194 -0.96 -8.60 -5.63
N ASP A 195 -0.82 -8.48 -4.31
CA ASP A 195 0.42 -8.10 -3.64
C ASP A 195 1.35 -9.31 -3.41
N LEU A 196 1.03 -10.48 -3.97
CA LEU A 196 1.90 -11.66 -3.89
C LEU A 196 3.35 -11.37 -4.32
N PRO A 197 3.64 -10.64 -5.42
CA PRO A 197 5.01 -10.31 -5.78
C PRO A 197 5.74 -9.48 -4.71
N LEU A 198 5.03 -8.57 -4.03
CA LEU A 198 5.58 -7.79 -2.92
C LEU A 198 5.87 -8.70 -1.71
N LEU A 199 4.90 -9.53 -1.31
CA LEU A 199 5.07 -10.48 -0.20
C LEU A 199 6.21 -11.48 -0.49
N GLU A 200 6.37 -11.91 -1.74
CA GLU A 200 7.47 -12.77 -2.20
C GLU A 200 8.82 -12.04 -2.36
N SER A 201 8.89 -10.74 -2.10
CA SER A 201 10.14 -9.97 -2.21
C SER A 201 10.82 -9.72 -0.85
N VAL A 202 10.12 -9.91 0.25
CA VAL A 202 10.60 -9.63 1.61
C VAL A 202 10.80 -10.90 2.45
N GLY A 203 11.66 -10.83 3.45
CA GLY A 203 11.92 -11.96 4.36
C GLY A 203 10.75 -12.32 5.28
N PHE A 204 9.92 -11.33 5.64
CA PHE A 204 8.80 -11.50 6.57
C PHE A 204 7.46 -11.09 5.94
N PRO A 205 6.84 -11.95 5.11
CA PRO A 205 5.51 -11.71 4.57
C PRO A 205 4.39 -11.99 5.58
N HIS A 206 3.48 -11.02 5.72
CA HIS A 206 2.32 -11.08 6.61
C HIS A 206 1.03 -10.96 5.80
N ALA A 207 0.24 -12.02 5.81
CA ALA A 207 -1.10 -12.04 5.21
C ALA A 207 -2.11 -11.50 6.22
N VAL A 208 -2.54 -10.25 6.05
CA VAL A 208 -3.47 -9.57 6.95
C VAL A 208 -4.87 -9.67 6.40
N ASN A 209 -5.83 -10.17 7.17
CA ASN A 209 -7.22 -10.30 6.75
C ASN A 209 -7.38 -11.00 5.37
N PRO A 210 -6.59 -12.02 5.01
CA PRO A 210 -6.32 -12.32 3.61
C PRO A 210 -7.53 -12.87 2.88
N GLU A 211 -7.62 -12.50 1.60
CA GLU A 211 -8.52 -13.11 0.63
C GLU A 211 -8.27 -14.62 0.54
N ARG A 212 -9.28 -15.37 0.06
CA ARG A 212 -9.26 -16.84 0.07
C ARG A 212 -8.01 -17.44 -0.60
N GLU A 213 -7.56 -16.83 -1.68
CA GLU A 213 -6.39 -17.30 -2.43
C GLU A 213 -5.08 -17.00 -1.71
N LEU A 214 -4.88 -15.76 -1.26
CA LEU A 214 -3.69 -15.40 -0.48
C LEU A 214 -3.60 -16.24 0.80
N ARG A 215 -4.73 -16.49 1.48
CA ARG A 215 -4.77 -17.36 2.66
C ARG A 215 -4.24 -18.76 2.35
N ARG A 216 -4.66 -19.36 1.23
CA ARG A 216 -4.19 -20.70 0.83
C ARG A 216 -2.68 -20.71 0.65
N ILE A 217 -2.13 -19.68 -0.01
CA ILE A 217 -0.69 -19.54 -0.25
C ILE A 217 0.05 -19.33 1.07
N ALA A 218 -0.43 -18.43 1.93
CA ALA A 218 0.17 -18.14 3.21
C ALA A 218 0.26 -19.41 4.08
N LEU A 219 -0.83 -20.17 4.19
CA LEU A 219 -0.85 -21.44 4.92
C LEU A 219 0.10 -22.48 4.31
N ALA A 220 0.12 -22.61 2.98
CA ALA A 220 1.01 -23.56 2.29
C ALA A 220 2.49 -23.22 2.45
N ARG A 221 2.83 -21.92 2.59
CA ARG A 221 4.21 -21.42 2.73
C ARG A 221 4.62 -21.16 4.18
N GLY A 222 3.71 -21.37 5.14
CA GLY A 222 3.94 -21.10 6.55
C GLY A 222 4.09 -19.61 6.88
N TRP A 223 3.56 -18.71 6.03
CA TRP A 223 3.55 -17.27 6.29
C TRP A 223 2.59 -16.93 7.42
N THR A 224 2.90 -15.84 8.13
CA THR A 224 2.05 -15.34 9.21
C THR A 224 0.71 -14.85 8.67
N VAL A 225 -0.40 -15.35 9.24
CA VAL A 225 -1.77 -14.92 8.92
C VAL A 225 -2.36 -14.17 10.12
N GLN A 226 -2.82 -12.94 9.91
CA GLN A 226 -3.41 -12.08 10.95
C GLN A 226 -4.87 -11.80 10.64
N GLU A 227 -5.78 -11.96 11.61
CA GLU A 227 -7.22 -11.66 11.44
C GLU A 227 -7.64 -10.52 12.35
N LEU A 228 -7.58 -9.29 11.83
CA LEU A 228 -7.87 -8.08 12.60
C LEU A 228 -9.37 -7.81 12.72
N ARG A 229 -10.18 -8.41 11.82
CA ARG A 229 -11.66 -8.30 11.84
C ARG A 229 -12.30 -9.06 13.00
N ALA A 230 -11.56 -9.93 13.69
CA ALA A 230 -12.11 -10.94 14.58
C ALA A 230 -12.41 -10.46 16.02
N ARG A 231 -13.01 -9.28 16.20
CA ARG A 231 -13.55 -8.88 17.52
C ARG A 231 -14.94 -9.46 17.85
N ARG A 232 -15.53 -10.34 17.03
CA ARG A 232 -16.86 -10.92 17.31
C ARG A 232 -17.07 -12.43 17.12
N LYS A 233 -16.10 -13.22 16.65
CA LYS A 233 -16.29 -14.68 16.45
C LYS A 233 -15.37 -15.59 17.26
N ALA A 234 -14.31 -15.07 17.87
CA ALA A 234 -13.30 -15.89 18.56
C ALA A 234 -13.71 -16.39 19.97
N LEU A 235 -14.91 -16.03 20.47
CA LEU A 235 -15.44 -16.58 21.73
C LEU A 235 -16.09 -17.96 21.60
N LEU A 236 -16.21 -18.54 20.39
CA LEU A 236 -17.06 -19.71 20.17
C LEU A 236 -16.41 -20.95 19.54
N VAL A 237 -15.10 -21.00 19.31
CA VAL A 237 -14.47 -22.24 18.84
C VAL A 237 -13.17 -22.49 19.61
N GLY A 238 -13.28 -23.36 20.63
CA GLY A 238 -12.11 -23.96 21.25
C GLY A 238 -11.30 -24.74 20.22
N ILE A 239 -9.99 -24.54 20.21
CA ILE A 239 -9.05 -25.36 19.44
C ILE A 239 -7.98 -25.91 20.41
N PRO A 240 -7.73 -27.22 20.45
CA PRO A 240 -6.69 -27.83 21.27
C PRO A 240 -5.28 -27.50 20.75
N ALA A 241 -4.32 -27.47 21.68
CA ALA A 241 -2.94 -27.07 21.46
C ALA A 241 -2.17 -28.01 20.49
N GLY A 242 -1.62 -27.43 19.42
CA GLY A 242 -0.67 -28.09 18.51
C GLY A 242 -0.12 -27.13 17.46
N LEU A 243 1.01 -26.48 17.77
CA LEU A 243 1.96 -25.78 16.88
C LEU A 243 1.42 -25.28 15.51
N GLY A 244 0.96 -24.03 15.46
CA GLY A 244 0.62 -23.38 14.19
C GLY A 244 0.05 -21.96 14.33
N GLY A 245 0.93 -21.00 14.62
CA GLY A 245 0.80 -19.55 14.40
C GLY A 245 -0.59 -18.94 14.22
N VAL A 246 -1.33 -18.79 15.32
CA VAL A 246 -2.37 -17.75 15.43
C VAL A 246 -1.91 -16.84 16.58
N SER A 247 -1.24 -15.74 16.25
CA SER A 247 -0.80 -14.75 17.24
C SER A 247 -2.01 -13.95 17.69
N LEU A 248 -2.74 -14.44 18.70
CA LEU A 248 -3.81 -13.70 19.35
C LEU A 248 -3.19 -12.68 20.30
N LEU A 249 -3.38 -11.39 19.98
CA LEU A 249 -3.12 -10.18 20.78
C LEU A 249 -1.70 -9.59 20.74
N GLY A 250 -1.63 -8.25 20.88
CA GLY A 250 -0.45 -7.39 20.68
C GLY A 250 0.86 -7.76 21.40
N GLY A 251 0.82 -8.59 22.45
CA GLY A 251 2.03 -9.18 23.04
C GLY A 251 2.65 -10.32 22.21
N GLY A 252 1.82 -11.02 21.42
CA GLY A 252 2.25 -12.10 20.53
C GLY A 252 2.85 -11.63 19.21
N ILE A 253 2.70 -10.36 18.83
CA ILE A 253 3.28 -9.80 17.61
C ILE A 253 4.80 -9.74 17.73
N ALA A 254 5.33 -9.14 18.81
CA ALA A 254 6.78 -9.06 19.03
C ALA A 254 7.42 -10.46 19.18
N LEU A 255 6.78 -11.37 19.90
CA LEU A 255 7.23 -12.75 20.03
C LEU A 255 7.13 -13.51 18.71
N GLY A 256 6.08 -13.27 17.92
CA GLY A 256 5.90 -13.83 16.58
C GLY A 256 7.02 -13.40 15.64
N MET A 257 7.31 -12.10 15.57
CA MET A 257 8.42 -11.55 14.79
C MET A 257 9.78 -12.13 15.23
N TYR A 258 9.99 -12.28 16.54
CA TYR A 258 11.22 -12.88 17.08
C TYR A 258 11.39 -14.36 16.71
N LEU A 259 10.32 -15.15 16.78
CA LEU A 259 10.36 -16.58 16.44
C LEU A 259 10.48 -16.82 14.92
N GLU A 260 9.94 -15.92 14.10
CA GLU A 260 9.96 -16.00 12.63
C GLU A 260 11.37 -15.78 12.05
N ARG A 261 12.21 -14.95 12.70
CA ARG A 261 13.64 -14.76 12.32
C ARG A 261 14.44 -16.06 12.27
N ARG A 262 14.04 -17.08 13.02
CA ARG A 262 14.71 -18.40 12.99
C ARG A 262 14.28 -19.30 11.84
N ARG A 263 13.14 -19.01 11.18
CA ARG A 263 12.55 -19.89 10.16
C ARG A 263 12.90 -19.51 8.72
N HIS A 264 13.02 -18.22 8.41
CA HIS A 264 13.20 -17.76 7.03
C HIS A 264 14.67 -17.43 6.73
N ARG A 265 15.40 -18.39 6.13
CA ARG A 265 16.80 -18.19 5.70
C ARG A 265 17.08 -18.52 4.23
N LYS A 266 16.04 -18.74 3.41
CA LYS A 266 16.18 -18.92 1.94
C LYS A 266 14.97 -18.35 1.20
N MET A 267 15.22 -17.57 0.14
CA MET A 267 14.18 -17.05 -0.76
C MET A 267 14.52 -17.19 -2.25
N PRO A 268 13.51 -17.14 -3.15
CA PRO A 268 13.63 -17.49 -4.56
C PRO A 268 13.97 -16.31 -5.49
N ARG A 269 14.31 -16.65 -6.74
CA ARG A 269 14.89 -15.87 -7.86
C ARG A 269 14.14 -14.60 -8.36
N ILE A 270 13.14 -14.06 -7.65
CA ILE A 270 12.34 -12.92 -8.13
C ILE A 270 13.10 -11.58 -7.98
N ILE A 271 13.84 -11.39 -6.89
CA ILE A 271 14.68 -10.19 -6.69
C ILE A 271 15.73 -10.08 -7.80
N GLU A 272 16.37 -11.19 -8.17
CA GLU A 272 17.31 -11.23 -9.31
C GLU A 272 16.65 -10.83 -10.63
N ARG A 273 15.36 -11.16 -10.83
CA ARG A 273 14.62 -10.78 -12.03
C ARG A 273 14.22 -9.30 -12.05
N ILE A 274 13.77 -8.76 -10.92
CA ILE A 274 13.39 -7.34 -10.80
C ILE A 274 14.64 -6.44 -10.87
N ALA A 275 15.72 -6.79 -10.17
CA ALA A 275 16.98 -6.05 -10.22
C ALA A 275 17.62 -6.06 -11.62
N LYS A 276 17.39 -7.11 -12.42
CA LYS A 276 17.81 -7.17 -13.83
C LYS A 276 16.94 -6.31 -14.75
N GLN A 277 15.68 -6.04 -14.39
CA GLN A 277 14.77 -5.16 -15.15
C GLN A 277 15.00 -3.67 -14.84
N LEU A 278 15.49 -3.32 -13.64
CA LEU A 278 15.80 -1.95 -13.24
C LEU A 278 17.19 -1.46 -13.69
N ARG A 279 18.03 -2.34 -14.26
CA ARG A 279 19.27 -1.96 -14.94
C ARG A 279 19.00 -1.77 -16.44
N LEU A 280 18.50 -0.59 -16.80
CA LEU A 280 18.56 0.00 -18.15
C LEU A 280 19.31 1.32 -18.06
#